data_AF-A0A1G4T186-F1
#
_entry.id   AF-A0A1G4T186-F1
#
_cell.length_a   1.000
_cell.length_b   1.000
_cell.length_c   1.000
_cell.angle_alpha   90.00
_cell.angle_beta   90.00
_cell.angle_gamma   90.00
#
_symmetry.space_group_name_H-M   'P 1'
#
loop_
_entity.id
_entity.type
_entity.pdbx_description
1 polymer ?
#
loop_
_entity_poly.entity_id
_entity_poly.type
_entity_poly.pdbx_seq_one_letter_code
_entity_poly.pdbx_strand_id
1 'polypeptide(L)'
;MYVEKLNSTGFTGRLETISQYGIAISQFDPTNKNDIKSLKDIHDGGIPKYKDFLKFIRELKAPEEYQSFHKLLDDSISNFIGSMEEMDQHLDNVKETDHLKKSTEHYIAATESMKKIVKELPYGDLK
;
A
#
# COMPACT_ATOMS: atom_id res chain seq x y z
N MET A 1 5.99 23.54 4.71
CA MET A 1 4.69 23.33 4.02
C MET A 1 4.51 21.95 3.37
N TYR A 2 5.44 21.40 2.58
CA TYR A 2 5.26 20.06 1.97
C TYR A 2 5.19 18.92 3.02
N VAL A 3 6.21 18.84 3.89
CA VAL A 3 6.28 17.86 4.99
C VAL A 3 5.11 18.00 5.96
N GLU A 4 4.74 19.23 6.33
CA GLU A 4 3.58 19.49 7.20
C GLU A 4 2.27 19.00 6.58
N LYS A 5 2.09 19.20 5.27
CA LYS A 5 0.92 18.68 4.55
C LYS A 5 0.89 17.16 4.54
N LEU A 6 2.03 16.50 4.31
CA LEU A 6 2.13 15.04 4.43
C LEU A 6 1.77 14.57 5.85
N ASN A 7 2.37 15.16 6.87
CA ASN A 7 2.09 14.84 8.27
C ASN A 7 0.60 15.04 8.63
N SER A 8 -0.04 16.09 8.10
CA SER A 8 -1.47 16.36 8.36
C SER A 8 -2.41 15.26 7.87
N THR A 9 -1.96 14.41 6.95
CA THR A 9 -2.74 13.27 6.47
C THR A 9 -2.60 12.01 7.32
N GLY A 10 -1.70 12.02 8.32
CA GLY A 10 -1.29 10.82 9.05
C GLY A 10 -0.45 9.88 8.18
N PHE A 11 0.39 10.43 7.31
CA PHE A 11 1.14 9.71 6.28
C PHE A 11 1.94 8.51 6.82
N THR A 12 2.70 8.71 7.89
CA THR A 12 3.47 7.68 8.61
C THR A 12 2.57 6.53 9.07
N GLY A 13 1.48 6.83 9.78
CA GLY A 13 0.51 5.83 10.21
C GLY A 13 -0.16 5.08 9.06
N ARG A 14 -0.38 5.75 7.90
CA ARG A 14 -0.87 5.09 6.68
C ARG A 14 0.15 4.12 6.09
N LEU A 15 1.44 4.51 6.04
CA LEU A 15 2.52 3.63 5.58
C LEU A 15 2.73 2.43 6.52
N GLU A 16 2.57 2.63 7.82
CA GLU A 16 2.61 1.55 8.81
C GLU A 16 1.43 0.59 8.63
N THR A 17 0.21 1.13 8.42
CA THR A 17 -0.98 0.31 8.15
C THR A 17 -0.80 -0.51 6.88
N ILE A 18 -0.27 0.10 5.81
CA ILE A 18 0.09 -0.63 4.59
C ILE A 18 1.04 -1.76 4.97
N SER A 19 2.18 -1.43 5.60
CA SER A 19 3.19 -2.39 6.07
C SER A 19 2.63 -3.56 6.86
N GLN A 20 1.61 -3.33 7.69
CA GLN A 20 0.94 -4.38 8.47
C GLN A 20 0.10 -5.32 7.60
N TYR A 21 -0.52 -4.83 6.52
CA TYR A 21 -1.25 -5.71 5.61
C TYR A 21 -0.33 -6.72 4.93
N GLY A 22 0.87 -6.31 4.49
CA GLY A 22 1.84 -7.25 3.91
C GLY A 22 2.25 -8.34 4.91
N ILE A 23 2.36 -8.00 6.20
CA ILE A 23 2.63 -8.98 7.26
C ILE A 23 1.43 -9.93 7.44
N ALA A 24 0.21 -9.40 7.53
CA ALA A 24 -0.99 -10.22 7.67
C ALA A 24 -1.17 -11.18 6.49
N ILE A 25 -0.89 -10.70 5.27
CA ILE A 25 -1.03 -11.46 4.03
C ILE A 25 0.13 -12.43 3.81
N SER A 26 1.30 -12.21 4.41
CA SER A 26 2.40 -13.20 4.37
C SER A 26 2.07 -14.54 5.04
N GLN A 27 1.03 -14.57 5.88
CA GLN A 27 0.53 -15.76 6.56
C GLN A 27 -0.74 -16.32 5.90
N PHE A 28 -1.13 -15.76 4.75
CA PHE A 28 -2.35 -16.12 4.02
C PHE A 28 -2.25 -17.52 3.41
N ASP A 29 -3.22 -18.38 3.70
CA ASP A 29 -3.46 -19.61 2.96
C ASP A 29 -4.64 -19.40 1.97
N PRO A 30 -4.40 -19.42 0.64
CA PRO A 30 -5.45 -19.25 -0.37
C PRO A 30 -6.50 -20.37 -0.38
N THR A 31 -6.27 -21.47 0.35
CA THR A 31 -7.23 -22.56 0.51
C THR A 31 -8.09 -22.43 1.77
N ASN A 32 -7.74 -21.51 2.69
CA ASN A 32 -8.45 -21.26 3.93
C ASN A 32 -9.51 -20.15 3.76
N LYS A 33 -10.79 -20.54 3.93
CA LYS A 33 -11.94 -19.62 3.77
C LYS A 33 -11.96 -18.45 4.75
N ASN A 34 -11.42 -18.62 5.96
CA ASN A 34 -11.36 -17.53 6.95
C ASN A 34 -10.33 -16.48 6.54
N ASP A 35 -9.25 -16.92 5.92
CA ASP A 35 -8.18 -16.05 5.46
C ASP A 35 -8.67 -15.26 4.23
N ILE A 36 -9.39 -15.90 3.31
CA ILE A 36 -10.05 -15.23 2.16
C ILE A 36 -11.02 -14.14 2.64
N LYS A 37 -11.83 -14.43 3.67
CA LYS A 37 -12.78 -13.47 4.22
C LYS A 37 -12.06 -12.27 4.86
N SER A 38 -11.02 -12.53 5.66
CA SER A 38 -10.24 -11.47 6.31
C SER A 38 -9.58 -10.54 5.29
N LEU A 39 -9.16 -11.10 4.15
CA LEU A 39 -8.62 -10.34 3.03
C LEU A 39 -9.64 -9.44 2.36
N LYS A 40 -10.87 -9.93 2.15
CA LYS A 40 -11.98 -9.11 1.64
C LYS A 40 -12.35 -7.97 2.58
N ASP A 41 -12.35 -8.21 3.89
CA ASP A 41 -12.66 -7.16 4.87
C ASP A 41 -11.59 -6.04 4.87
N ILE A 42 -10.31 -6.40 4.67
CA ILE A 42 -9.21 -5.44 4.46
C ILE A 42 -9.41 -4.66 3.16
N HIS A 43 -9.87 -5.34 2.11
CA HIS A 43 -10.06 -4.81 0.77
C HIS A 43 -11.17 -3.74 0.71
N ASP A 44 -12.37 -4.09 1.15
CA ASP A 44 -13.57 -3.25 1.07
C ASP A 44 -13.44 -1.97 1.91
N GLY A 45 -12.71 -2.03 3.03
CA GLY A 45 -12.45 -0.88 3.90
C GLY A 45 -11.21 -0.06 3.56
N GLY A 46 -10.31 -0.62 2.74
CA GLY A 46 -8.94 -0.14 2.53
C GLY A 46 -8.74 0.61 1.21
N ILE A 47 -9.09 0.01 0.06
CA ILE A 47 -8.77 0.55 -1.27
C ILE A 47 -9.19 2.00 -1.48
N PRO A 48 -10.46 2.39 -1.18
CA PRO A 48 -10.91 3.75 -1.44
C PRO A 48 -10.06 4.80 -0.72
N LYS A 49 -9.63 4.50 0.53
CA LYS A 49 -8.82 5.40 1.34
C LYS A 49 -7.41 5.61 0.77
N TYR A 50 -6.83 4.59 0.13
CA TYR A 50 -5.51 4.72 -0.49
C TYR A 50 -5.58 5.39 -1.86
N LYS A 51 -6.66 5.21 -2.62
CA LYS A 51 -6.91 5.96 -3.85
C LYS A 51 -7.04 7.46 -3.59
N ASP A 52 -7.80 7.84 -2.56
CA ASP A 52 -7.90 9.25 -2.15
C ASP A 52 -6.55 9.80 -1.68
N PHE A 53 -5.78 8.99 -0.96
CA PHE A 53 -4.44 9.39 -0.53
C PHE A 53 -3.49 9.58 -1.72
N LEU A 54 -3.51 8.68 -2.70
CA LEU A 54 -2.73 8.81 -3.94
C LEU A 54 -3.11 10.08 -4.72
N LYS A 55 -4.41 10.38 -4.81
CA LYS A 55 -4.88 11.61 -5.45
C LYS A 55 -4.33 12.85 -4.72
N PHE A 56 -4.37 12.87 -3.39
CA PHE A 56 -3.78 13.94 -2.59
C PHE A 56 -2.27 14.09 -2.87
N ILE A 57 -1.52 12.97 -2.92
CA ILE A 57 -0.09 13.00 -3.24
C ILE A 57 0.11 13.63 -4.62
N ARG A 58 -0.58 13.18 -5.66
CA ARG A 58 -0.42 13.73 -7.02
C ARG A 58 -0.75 15.22 -7.14
N GLU A 59 -1.66 15.72 -6.32
CA GLU A 59 -2.02 17.14 -6.26
C GLU A 59 -1.03 17.97 -5.41
N LEU A 60 -0.24 17.32 -4.56
CA LEU A 60 0.71 17.96 -3.67
C LEU A 60 1.97 18.36 -4.43
N LYS A 61 2.17 19.66 -4.62
CA LYS A 61 3.38 20.20 -5.25
C LYS A 61 4.61 19.98 -4.36
N ALA A 62 5.47 19.04 -4.74
CA ALA A 62 6.75 18.80 -4.10
C ALA A 62 7.79 19.89 -4.47
N PRO A 63 8.54 20.43 -3.50
CA PRO A 63 9.72 21.24 -3.78
C PRO A 63 10.79 20.40 -4.48
N GLU A 64 11.74 21.06 -5.15
CA GLU A 64 12.80 20.41 -5.93
C GLU A 64 13.58 19.36 -5.12
N GLU A 65 13.95 19.71 -3.88
CA GLU A 65 14.66 18.82 -2.95
C GLU A 65 13.85 17.56 -2.54
N TYR A 66 12.53 17.53 -2.76
CA TYR A 66 11.66 16.39 -2.45
C TYR A 66 11.12 15.66 -3.70
N GLN A 67 11.49 16.06 -4.92
CA GLN A 67 10.95 15.47 -6.15
C GLN A 67 11.20 13.96 -6.25
N SER A 68 12.43 13.51 -5.94
CA SER A 68 12.77 12.08 -5.95
C SER A 68 11.95 11.29 -4.94
N PHE A 69 11.78 11.82 -3.72
CA PHE A 69 10.95 11.21 -2.69
C PHE A 69 9.48 11.18 -3.10
N HIS A 70 8.96 12.29 -3.62
CA HIS A 70 7.57 12.40 -4.05
C HIS A 70 7.23 11.39 -5.14
N LYS A 71 8.12 11.24 -6.12
CA LYS A 71 7.99 10.22 -7.16
C LYS A 71 8.00 8.81 -6.58
N LEU A 72 8.96 8.51 -5.71
CA LEU A 72 9.03 7.20 -5.06
C LEU A 72 7.75 6.88 -4.26
N LEU A 73 7.19 7.90 -3.59
CA LEU A 73 5.95 7.79 -2.84
C LEU A 73 4.75 7.52 -3.75
N ASP A 74 4.59 8.28 -4.84
CA ASP A 74 3.54 8.06 -5.84
C ASP A 74 3.62 6.67 -6.47
N ASP A 75 4.82 6.27 -6.91
CA ASP A 75 5.07 4.98 -7.56
C ASP A 75 4.72 3.83 -6.59
N SER A 76 5.12 3.94 -5.33
CA SER A 76 4.88 2.88 -4.36
C SER A 76 3.41 2.77 -3.98
N ILE A 77 2.70 3.88 -3.78
CA ILE A 77 1.26 3.84 -3.46
C ILE A 77 0.47 3.33 -4.65
N SER A 78 0.84 3.73 -5.86
CA SER A 78 0.24 3.23 -7.10
C SER A 78 0.41 1.72 -7.24
N ASN A 79 1.63 1.22 -7.04
CA ASN A 79 1.92 -0.22 -7.08
C ASN A 79 1.13 -0.99 -6.02
N PHE A 80 1.07 -0.47 -4.79
CA PHE A 80 0.30 -1.07 -3.71
C PHE A 80 -1.20 -1.19 -4.05
N ILE A 81 -1.81 -0.12 -4.55
CA ILE A 81 -3.22 -0.14 -4.98
C ILE A 81 -3.42 -1.15 -6.12
N GLY A 82 -2.55 -1.13 -7.13
CA GLY A 82 -2.62 -2.06 -8.26
C GLY A 82 -2.52 -3.52 -7.84
N SER A 83 -1.57 -3.87 -6.95
CA SER A 83 -1.45 -5.23 -6.42
C SER A 83 -2.68 -5.65 -5.61
N MET A 84 -3.31 -4.71 -4.90
CA MET A 84 -4.53 -4.98 -4.15
C MET A 84 -5.72 -5.24 -5.09
N GLU A 85 -5.89 -4.43 -6.13
CA GLU A 85 -6.95 -4.62 -7.14
C GLU A 85 -6.77 -5.91 -7.95
N GLU A 86 -5.52 -6.27 -8.30
CA GLU A 86 -5.22 -7.52 -8.99
C GLU A 86 -5.57 -8.72 -8.10
N MET A 87 -5.22 -8.67 -6.82
CA MET A 87 -5.56 -9.74 -5.87
C MET A 87 -7.08 -9.92 -5.69
N ASP A 88 -7.85 -8.83 -5.69
CA ASP A 88 -9.32 -8.88 -5.58
C ASP A 88 -10.00 -9.54 -6.77
N GLN A 89 -9.49 -9.29 -7.99
CA GLN A 89 -10.01 -9.95 -9.19
C GLN A 89 -9.93 -11.49 -9.11
N HIS A 90 -8.97 -12.01 -8.34
CA HIS A 90 -8.74 -13.45 -8.20
C HIS A 90 -9.24 -14.02 -6.86
N LEU A 91 -9.67 -13.19 -5.90
CA LEU A 91 -10.14 -13.62 -4.57
C LEU A 91 -11.38 -14.50 -4.61
N ASP A 92 -12.26 -14.30 -5.59
CA ASP A 92 -13.49 -15.10 -5.80
C ASP A 92 -13.30 -16.31 -6.72
N ASN A 93 -12.14 -16.45 -7.35
CA ASN A 93 -11.89 -17.51 -8.32
C ASN A 93 -11.02 -18.63 -7.74
N VAL A 94 -11.68 -19.58 -7.07
CA VAL A 94 -11.06 -20.75 -6.42
C VAL A 94 -10.26 -21.65 -7.40
N LYS A 95 -10.44 -21.49 -8.72
CA LYS A 95 -9.70 -22.24 -9.75
C LYS A 95 -8.42 -21.54 -10.22
N GLU A 96 -8.21 -20.28 -9.85
CA GLU A 96 -7.04 -19.47 -10.22
C GLU A 96 -6.11 -19.24 -9.03
N THR A 97 -5.86 -20.29 -8.25
CA THR A 97 -4.97 -20.25 -7.09
C THR A 97 -3.56 -19.73 -7.43
N ASP A 98 -3.08 -19.97 -8.65
CA ASP A 98 -1.78 -19.48 -9.11
C ASP A 98 -1.74 -17.96 -9.31
N HIS A 99 -2.84 -17.36 -9.78
CA HIS A 99 -2.95 -15.91 -9.89
C HIS A 99 -3.05 -15.27 -8.52
N LEU A 100 -3.92 -15.80 -7.66
CA LEU A 100 -4.07 -15.32 -6.29
C LEU A 100 -2.74 -15.37 -5.52
N LYS A 101 -1.96 -16.45 -5.69
CA LYS A 101 -0.62 -16.58 -5.10
C LYS A 101 0.35 -15.50 -5.61
N LYS A 102 0.42 -15.28 -6.92
CA LYS A 102 1.29 -14.24 -7.51
C LYS A 102 0.87 -12.84 -7.07
N SER A 103 -0.42 -12.54 -7.08
CA SER A 103 -0.94 -11.25 -6.61
C SER A 103 -0.65 -11.04 -5.13
N THR A 104 -0.71 -12.10 -4.31
CA THR A 104 -0.31 -12.09 -2.90
C THR A 104 1.19 -11.77 -2.74
N GLU A 105 2.06 -12.40 -3.53
CA GLU A 105 3.51 -12.13 -3.53
C GLU A 105 3.82 -10.67 -3.95
N HIS A 106 3.16 -10.16 -4.99
CA HIS A 106 3.27 -8.77 -5.42
C HIS A 106 2.78 -7.80 -4.35
N TYR A 107 1.67 -8.12 -3.70
CA TYR A 107 1.14 -7.33 -2.60
C TYR A 107 2.16 -7.23 -1.47
N ILE A 108 2.74 -8.34 -1.02
CA ILE A 108 3.78 -8.37 0.02
C ILE A 108 4.97 -7.48 -0.39
N ALA A 109 5.46 -7.62 -1.64
CA ALA A 109 6.59 -6.84 -2.14
C ALA A 109 6.30 -5.32 -2.21
N ALA A 110 5.10 -4.94 -2.68
CA ALA A 110 4.65 -3.54 -2.67
C ALA A 110 4.60 -2.99 -1.24
N THR A 111 4.15 -3.84 -0.31
CA THR A 111 4.08 -3.48 1.11
C THR A 111 5.45 -3.29 1.75
N GLU A 112 6.41 -4.16 1.45
CA GLU A 112 7.79 -4.04 1.93
C GLU A 112 8.51 -2.82 1.34
N SER A 113 8.17 -2.44 0.10
CA SER A 113 8.71 -1.25 -0.54
C SER A 113 8.30 0.03 0.21
N MET A 114 7.11 0.06 0.82
CA MET A 114 6.69 1.16 1.69
C MET A 114 7.58 1.32 2.94
N LYS A 115 8.05 0.22 3.53
CA LYS A 115 9.00 0.27 4.65
C LYS A 115 10.34 0.89 4.25
N LYS A 116 10.70 0.81 2.96
CA LYS A 116 11.94 1.42 2.43
C LYS A 116 11.76 2.93 2.22
N ILE A 117 10.58 3.39 1.79
CA ILE A 117 10.27 4.83 1.68
C ILE A 117 10.49 5.55 3.02
N VAL A 118 10.06 4.94 4.12
CA VAL A 118 10.26 5.49 5.47
C VAL A 118 11.76 5.69 5.79
N LYS A 119 12.65 4.88 5.20
CA LYS A 119 14.10 4.90 5.43
C LYS A 119 14.89 5.77 4.44
N GLU A 120 14.39 5.97 3.23
CA GLU A 120 14.99 6.81 2.17
C GLU A 120 14.75 8.32 2.41
N LEU A 121 14.07 8.67 3.50
CA LEU A 121 13.73 10.05 3.85
C LEU A 121 14.90 10.79 4.49
N PRO A 122 15.19 12.03 4.06
CA PRO A 122 16.00 12.93 4.86
C PRO A 122 15.13 13.50 6.02
N TYR A 123 15.51 13.14 7.25
CA TYR A 123 15.22 13.82 8.54
C TYR A 123 13.94 13.53 9.35
N GLY A 124 14.12 13.55 10.68
CA GLY A 124 13.15 13.25 11.75
C GLY A 124 12.03 14.28 11.99
N ASP A 125 11.59 15.00 10.95
CA ASP A 125 10.47 15.95 11.00
C ASP A 125 9.14 15.34 10.52
N LEU A 126 9.19 14.16 9.89
CA LEU A 126 8.00 13.33 9.66
C LEU A 126 7.60 12.69 11.00
N LYS A 127 6.36 12.91 11.40
CA LYS A 127 5.80 12.46 12.69
C LYS A 127 4.68 11.48 12.46
#